data_AF-A0A1W9UXY6-F1
#
_entry.id   AF-A0A1W9UXY6-F1
#
_cell.length_a   1.000
_cell.length_b   1.000
_cell.length_c   1.000
_cell.angle_alpha   90.00
_cell.angle_beta   90.00
_cell.angle_gamma   90.00
#
_symmetry.space_group_name_H-M   'P 1'
#
loop_
_entity.id
_entity.type
_entity.pdbx_description
1 polymer ?
#
loop_
_entity_poly.entity_id
_entity_poly.type
_entity_poly.pdbx_seq_one_letter_code
_entity_poly.pdbx_strand_id
1 'polypeptide(L)' 'MPKVFDIVEYPNEMKDRLVQRFPEQGAGHFKIGSQVIVRTGQAAVFFRDGKSLDTFAPGRHTITTANVPLL' A
#
# COMPACT_ATOMS: atom_id res chain seq x y z
N MET A 1 -4.72 3.38 22.70
CA MET A 1 -3.47 2.60 22.53
C MET A 1 -2.77 3.10 21.28
N PRO A 2 -1.48 3.49 21.32
CA PRO A 2 -0.76 3.84 20.10
C PRO A 2 -0.63 2.61 19.20
N LYS A 3 -1.04 2.72 17.92
CA LYS A 3 -0.84 1.66 16.92
C LYS A 3 0.63 1.65 16.51
N VAL A 4 1.35 0.59 16.88
CA VAL A 4 2.78 0.43 16.55
C VAL A 4 3.00 0.07 15.07
N PHE A 5 2.03 -0.61 14.45
CA PHE A 5 2.03 -0.98 13.03
C PHE A 5 0.65 -0.75 12.40
N ASP A 6 0.64 -0.51 11.11
CA ASP A 6 -0.58 -0.32 10.32
C ASP A 6 -0.81 -1.52 9.38
N ILE A 7 -2.08 -1.75 9.02
CA ILE A 7 -2.48 -2.71 7.99
C ILE A 7 -3.04 -1.88 6.84
N VAL A 8 -2.39 -2.00 5.68
CA VAL A 8 -2.75 -1.36 4.43
C VAL A 8 -3.42 -2.41 3.55
N GLU A 9 -4.72 -2.30 3.39
CA GLU A 9 -5.53 -3.25 2.61
C GLU A 9 -6.70 -2.51 1.95
N TYR A 10 -7.06 -2.93 0.73
CA TYR A 10 -8.31 -2.55 0.11
C TYR A 10 -9.16 -3.81 -0.16
N PRO A 11 -10.26 -4.03 0.60
CA PRO A 11 -10.97 -5.31 0.59
C PRO A 11 -11.81 -5.57 -0.67
N ASN A 12 -12.14 -4.54 -1.44
CA ASN A 12 -12.93 -4.68 -2.67
C ASN A 12 -12.07 -5.26 -3.81
N GLU A 13 -12.59 -6.28 -4.50
CA GLU A 13 -11.89 -7.04 -5.56
C GLU A 13 -11.61 -6.26 -6.85
N MET A 14 -11.95 -4.96 -6.93
CA MET A 14 -11.70 -4.10 -8.10
C MET A 14 -12.45 -4.53 -9.38
N LYS A 15 -13.56 -5.28 -9.25
CA LYS A 15 -14.36 -5.76 -10.41
C LYS A 15 -14.93 -4.62 -11.26
N ASP A 16 -15.39 -3.56 -10.60
CA ASP A 16 -16.03 -2.41 -11.25
C ASP A 16 -15.17 -1.13 -11.16
N ARG A 17 -13.89 -1.27 -10.76
CA ARG A 17 -12.96 -0.15 -10.56
C ARG A 17 -11.58 -0.50 -11.07
N LEU A 18 -11.03 0.32 -11.96
CA LEU A 18 -9.67 0.11 -12.48
C LEU A 18 -8.58 0.57 -11.49
N VAL A 19 -8.80 1.70 -10.82
CA VAL A 19 -7.82 2.30 -9.92
C VAL A 19 -8.54 2.88 -8.69
N GLN A 20 -7.96 2.66 -7.52
CA GLN A 20 -8.42 3.22 -6.26
C GLN A 20 -7.23 3.79 -5.49
N ARG A 21 -7.36 5.02 -5.00
CA ARG A 21 -6.37 5.61 -4.10
C ARG A 21 -6.61 5.15 -2.66
N PHE A 22 -5.53 4.82 -1.95
CA PHE A 22 -5.56 4.55 -0.51
C PHE A 22 -4.44 5.32 0.22
N PRO A 23 -4.73 5.97 1.37
CA PRO A 23 -6.08 6.29 1.84
C PRO A 23 -6.81 7.20 0.83
N GLU A 24 -8.14 7.15 0.84
CA GLU A 24 -8.97 7.88 -0.15
C GLU A 24 -8.72 9.40 -0.11
N GLN A 25 -8.35 9.91 1.07
CA GLN A 25 -8.04 11.31 1.32
C GLN A 25 -6.75 11.43 2.14
N GLY A 26 -6.02 12.51 1.92
CA GLY A 26 -4.77 12.79 2.65
C GLY A 26 -3.59 11.92 2.23
N ALA A 27 -2.52 12.02 3.00
CA ALA A 27 -1.30 11.24 2.82
C ALA A 27 -1.39 9.93 3.63
N GLY A 28 -0.87 8.83 3.06
CA GLY A 28 -0.69 7.57 3.77
C GLY A 28 0.55 7.64 4.66
N HIS A 29 0.39 8.02 5.92
CA HIS A 29 1.48 8.00 6.91
C HIS A 29 1.66 6.58 7.44
N PHE A 30 2.23 5.69 6.63
CA PHE A 30 2.45 4.30 7.02
C PHE A 30 3.79 4.14 7.75
N LYS A 31 3.78 3.37 8.84
CA LYS A 31 5.00 3.09 9.62
C LYS A 31 5.82 1.97 8.98
N ILE A 32 7.14 2.01 9.14
CA ILE A 32 8.00 0.85 8.84
C ILE A 32 7.55 -0.36 9.68
N GLY A 33 7.52 -1.54 9.07
CA GLY A 33 7.00 -2.78 9.64
C GLY A 33 5.50 -2.99 9.41
N SER A 34 4.77 -1.99 8.91
CA SER A 34 3.35 -2.14 8.54
C SER A 34 3.17 -3.19 7.45
N GLN A 35 2.01 -3.85 7.45
CA GLN A 35 1.66 -4.88 6.49
C GLN A 35 0.86 -4.29 5.32
N VAL A 36 1.21 -4.66 4.10
CA VAL A 36 0.44 -4.39 2.88
C VAL A 36 -0.13 -5.72 2.40
N ILE A 37 -1.45 -5.82 2.37
CA ILE A 37 -2.15 -7.01 1.91
C ILE A 37 -2.77 -6.69 0.56
N VAL A 38 -2.22 -7.33 -0.48
CA VAL A 38 -2.71 -7.21 -1.86
C VAL A 38 -3.51 -8.46 -2.17
N ARG A 39 -4.79 -8.30 -2.49
CA ARG A 39 -5.67 -9.43 -2.80
C ARG A 39 -5.44 -9.92 -4.23
N THR A 40 -5.82 -11.17 -4.50
CA THR A 40 -5.80 -11.73 -5.85
C THR A 40 -6.61 -10.85 -6.80
N GLY A 41 -6.05 -10.55 -7.98
CA GLY A 41 -6.67 -9.65 -8.96
C GLY A 41 -6.37 -8.17 -8.74
N GLN A 42 -5.60 -7.81 -7.71
CA GLN A 42 -5.14 -6.44 -7.47
C GLN A 42 -3.63 -6.33 -7.65
N ALA A 43 -3.18 -5.09 -7.85
CA ALA A 43 -1.79 -4.68 -7.63
C ALA A 43 -1.80 -3.40 -6.81
N ALA A 44 -0.85 -3.25 -5.88
CA ALA A 44 -0.71 -2.02 -5.10
C ALA A 44 0.50 -1.23 -5.58
N VAL A 45 0.29 0.01 -6.02
CA VAL A 45 1.37 0.91 -6.47
C VAL A 45 1.59 1.98 -5.41
N PHE A 46 2.81 2.09 -4.91
CA PHE A 46 3.17 3.12 -3.94
C PHE A 46 3.55 4.41 -4.65
N PHE A 47 3.10 5.54 -4.10
CA PHE A 47 3.43 6.87 -4.62
C PHE A 47 4.08 7.72 -3.54
N ARG A 48 5.10 8.49 -3.93
CA ARG A 48 5.73 9.51 -3.11
C ARG A 48 6.08 10.70 -3.99
N ASP A 49 5.78 11.92 -3.53
CA ASP A 49 6.11 13.17 -4.23
C ASP A 49 5.73 13.18 -5.72
N GLY A 50 4.56 12.59 -6.03
CA GLY A 50 4.01 12.52 -7.38
C GLY A 50 4.62 11.43 -8.29
N LYS A 51 5.56 10.62 -7.79
CA LYS A 51 6.19 9.53 -8.55
C LYS A 51 5.70 8.17 -8.09
N SER A 52 5.43 7.28 -9.04
CA SER A 52 5.22 5.86 -8.77
C SER A 52 6.53 5.22 -8.38
N LEU A 53 6.49 4.44 -7.31
CA LEU A 53 7.60 3.70 -6.75
C LEU A 53 7.41 2.22 -7.07
N ASP A 54 7.41 1.37 -6.05
CA ASP A 54 7.23 -0.07 -6.21
C ASP A 54 5.77 -0.45 -6.46
N THR A 55 5.61 -1.53 -7.22
CA THR A 55 4.33 -2.21 -7.45
C THR A 55 4.36 -3.58 -6.81
N PHE A 56 3.41 -3.84 -5.92
CA PHE A 56 3.26 -5.10 -5.21
C PHE A 56 2.21 -5.97 -5.89
N ALA A 57 2.62 -7.18 -6.26
CA ALA A 57 1.73 -8.23 -6.74
C ALA A 57 0.86 -8.80 -5.58
N PRO A 58 -0.17 -9.62 -5.88
CA PRO A 58 -0.97 -10.29 -4.86
C PRO A 58 -0.12 -11.02 -3.81
N GLY A 59 -0.47 -10.85 -2.53
CA GLY A 59 0.26 -11.40 -1.40
C GLY A 59 0.31 -10.48 -0.19
N ARG A 60 1.06 -10.91 0.83
CA ARG A 60 1.37 -10.09 2.00
C ARG A 60 2.80 -9.56 1.90
N HIS A 61 2.95 -8.27 2.09
CA HIS A 61 4.23 -7.58 2.03
C HIS A 61 4.43 -6.77 3.30
N THR A 62 5.68 -6.68 3.74
CA THR A 62 6.04 -5.79 4.86
C THR A 62 6.64 -4.52 4.28
N ILE A 63 6.18 -3.36 4.77
CA ILE A 63 6.82 -2.08 4.48
C ILE A 63 8.18 -2.08 5.19
N THR A 64 9.23 -2.23 4.40
CA THR A 64 10.61 -2.15 4.85
C THR A 64 11.30 -0.99 4.11
N THR A 65 12.50 -0.61 4.53
CA THR A 65 13.34 0.32 3.77
C THR A 65 13.75 -0.23 2.40
N ALA A 66 13.68 -1.54 2.18
CA ALA A 66 14.00 -2.16 0.89
C ALA A 66 12.84 -2.11 -0.11
N ASN A 67 11.59 -2.12 0.38
CA ASN A 67 10.36 -2.08 -0.42
C ASN A 67 9.73 -0.66 -0.49
N VAL A 68 10.44 0.32 0.04
CA VAL A 68 10.08 1.73 -0.06
C VAL A 68 11.36 2.39 -0.53
N PRO A 69 11.47 2.86 -1.78
CA PRO A 69 12.72 3.40 -2.27
C PRO A 69 13.25 4.46 -1.31
N LEU A 70 14.48 4.24 -0.86
CA LEU A 70 15.35 5.28 -0.34
C LEU A 70 15.55 6.28 -1.48
N LEU A 71 15.34 7.57 -1.20
CA LEU A 71 16.07 8.61 -1.90
C LEU A 71 17.51 8.59 -1.37
#